data_AF-A0A6P7GZ53-F1
#
_entry.id   AF-A0A6P7GZ53-F1
#
_cell.length_a   1.000
_cell.length_b   1.000
_cell.length_c   1.000
_cell.angle_alpha   90.00
_cell.angle_beta   90.00
_cell.angle_gamma   90.00
#
_symmetry.space_group_name_H-M   'P 1'
#
loop_
_entity.id
_entity.type
_entity.pdbx_description
1 polymer ?
#
loop_
_entity_poly.entity_id
_entity_poly.type
_entity_poly.pdbx_seq_one_letter_code
_entity_poly.pdbx_strand_id
1 'polypeptide(L)'
;DFVFPKEDESLLDAFYEYRQKADGKVCCDYSLHVILPRWSEQVKRDMEILVKEHGVNSFKVFMAYGFMLNDAELYSAFEHCQNLGALAQVHAENGSIIAKNAERLLAQGVTGPEGHEMSRPEEVEAEAVNRACVIAKQLTDVDFVFPKEDESLLDAFYEYRQKADGKVCCDYSLHVILPRWSEQVKRDMEILVKEHGVNSFKVFMAYGFMLNDAELYSAFEHCQNLGALAQVHAENGSIIAKNAERLLAQGVTGPEGHEMSRPEEVEAEAVNRACVIAKQ
;
A
#
# COMPACT_ATOMS: atom_id res chain seq x y z
N ASP A 1 -4.35 0.77 -18.53
CA ASP A 1 -3.12 0.22 -19.15
C ASP A 1 -1.93 1.13 -18.84
N PHE A 2 -0.69 0.70 -19.10
CA PHE A 2 0.51 1.49 -18.88
C PHE A 2 0.99 2.18 -20.18
N VAL A 3 1.14 3.50 -20.12
CA VAL A 3 1.77 4.29 -21.18
C VAL A 3 3.27 4.25 -20.94
N PHE A 4 4.01 3.63 -21.84
CA PHE A 4 5.47 3.62 -21.82
C PHE A 4 6.00 4.61 -22.88
N PRO A 5 6.57 5.77 -22.48
CA PRO A 5 7.22 6.69 -23.40
C PRO A 5 8.51 6.11 -23.98
N LYS A 6 8.69 6.25 -25.30
CA LYS A 6 9.95 5.86 -25.97
C LYS A 6 11.11 6.74 -25.50
N GLU A 7 12.32 6.30 -25.81
CA GLU A 7 13.52 7.12 -25.61
C GLU A 7 13.34 8.48 -26.30
N ASP A 8 13.56 9.56 -25.54
CA ASP A 8 13.36 10.96 -25.95
C ASP A 8 11.93 11.46 -26.25
N GLU A 9 10.92 10.61 -26.11
CA GLU A 9 9.51 11.01 -26.21
C GLU A 9 9.05 11.78 -24.94
N SER A 10 8.16 12.76 -25.11
CA SER A 10 7.50 13.43 -23.98
C SER A 10 6.42 12.53 -23.37
N LEU A 11 6.00 12.79 -22.12
CA LEU A 11 4.93 11.98 -21.53
C LEU A 11 3.59 12.25 -22.23
N LEU A 12 3.39 13.48 -22.71
CA LEU A 12 2.18 13.89 -23.43
C LEU A 12 2.07 13.19 -24.78
N ASP A 13 3.14 13.15 -25.58
CA ASP A 13 3.12 12.50 -26.89
C ASP A 13 2.81 11.00 -26.75
N ALA A 14 3.48 10.34 -25.81
CA ALA A 14 3.21 8.94 -25.50
C ALA A 14 1.76 8.71 -25.05
N PHE A 15 1.24 9.58 -24.18
CA PHE A 15 -0.15 9.51 -23.72
C PHE A 15 -1.15 9.65 -24.88
N TYR A 16 -0.95 10.62 -25.77
CA TYR A 16 -1.81 10.83 -26.93
C TYR A 16 -1.77 9.65 -27.90
N GLU A 17 -0.59 9.06 -28.14
CA GLU A 17 -0.46 7.87 -28.97
C GLU A 17 -1.27 6.69 -28.41
N TYR A 18 -1.19 6.45 -27.10
CA TYR A 18 -1.94 5.36 -26.45
C TYR A 18 -3.44 5.63 -26.43
N ARG A 19 -3.87 6.85 -26.12
CA ARG A 19 -5.28 7.30 -26.22
C ARG A 19 -5.83 7.06 -27.62
N GLN A 20 -5.11 7.47 -28.67
CA GLN A 20 -5.55 7.29 -30.05
C GLN A 20 -5.76 5.81 -30.41
N LYS A 21 -4.91 4.91 -29.91
CA LYS A 21 -5.06 3.46 -30.11
C LYS A 21 -6.25 2.88 -29.35
N ALA A 22 -6.56 3.42 -28.18
CA ALA A 22 -7.59 2.91 -27.27
C ALA A 22 -9.00 3.44 -27.59
N ASP A 23 -9.15 4.76 -27.79
CA ASP A 23 -10.45 5.45 -27.89
C ASP A 23 -11.38 4.84 -28.95
N GLY A 24 -10.84 4.32 -30.05
CA GLY A 24 -11.61 3.68 -31.13
C GLY A 24 -11.91 2.20 -30.93
N LYS A 25 -11.43 1.57 -29.85
CA LYS A 25 -11.45 0.10 -29.67
C LYS A 25 -12.02 -0.36 -28.32
N VAL A 26 -11.88 0.43 -27.27
CA VAL A 26 -12.37 0.08 -25.94
C VAL A 26 -13.90 0.12 -25.87
N CYS A 27 -14.49 -0.88 -25.21
CA CYS A 27 -15.93 -1.00 -25.00
C CYS A 27 -16.36 -0.72 -23.55
N CYS A 28 -15.44 -0.21 -22.73
CA CYS A 28 -15.64 0.13 -21.33
C CYS A 28 -14.87 1.42 -20.98
N ASP A 29 -15.19 1.99 -19.82
CA ASP A 29 -14.40 3.07 -19.23
C ASP A 29 -12.99 2.58 -18.92
N TYR A 30 -11.99 3.41 -19.20
CA TYR A 30 -10.59 3.07 -19.00
C TYR A 30 -9.79 4.27 -18.51
N SER A 31 -8.68 3.97 -17.83
CA SER A 31 -7.66 4.96 -17.45
C SER A 31 -6.27 4.46 -17.86
N LEU A 32 -5.34 5.40 -17.99
CA LEU A 32 -3.96 5.16 -18.35
C LEU A 32 -3.04 5.58 -17.20
N HIS A 33 -2.15 4.67 -16.81
CA HIS A 33 -1.07 4.94 -15.87
C HIS A 33 0.17 5.31 -16.67
N VAL A 34 0.80 6.44 -16.39
CA VAL A 34 1.94 6.92 -17.19
C VAL A 34 3.26 6.53 -16.53
N ILE A 35 4.13 5.83 -17.26
CA ILE A 35 5.45 5.43 -16.76
C ILE A 35 6.39 6.65 -16.79
N LEU A 36 7.17 6.83 -15.73
CA LEU A 36 8.22 7.83 -15.60
C LEU A 36 9.58 7.13 -15.77
N PRO A 37 10.12 7.01 -16.99
CA PRO A 37 11.40 6.33 -17.22
C PRO A 37 12.61 7.19 -16.83
N ARG A 38 12.39 8.45 -16.45
CA ARG A 38 13.40 9.45 -16.08
C ARG A 38 12.75 10.59 -15.29
N TRP A 39 13.57 11.36 -14.58
CA TRP A 39 13.11 12.56 -13.86
C TRP A 39 13.71 13.84 -14.45
N SER A 40 12.86 14.86 -14.71
CA SER A 40 13.29 16.15 -15.24
C SER A 40 12.22 17.23 -15.03
N GLU A 41 12.58 18.50 -15.21
CA GLU A 41 11.60 19.61 -15.18
C GLU A 41 10.54 19.51 -16.28
N GLN A 42 10.87 18.91 -17.44
CA GLN A 42 9.87 18.65 -18.47
C GLN A 42 8.85 17.59 -18.01
N VAL A 43 9.33 16.50 -17.41
CA VAL A 43 8.48 15.45 -16.84
C VAL A 43 7.52 16.02 -15.80
N LYS A 44 7.99 16.90 -14.89
CA LYS A 44 7.13 17.58 -13.92
C LYS A 44 5.99 18.36 -14.57
N ARG A 45 6.30 19.15 -15.61
CA ARG A 45 5.29 19.92 -16.37
C ARG A 45 4.30 19.03 -17.09
N ASP A 46 4.78 17.97 -17.73
CA ASP A 46 3.90 17.03 -18.42
C ASP A 46 2.94 16.33 -17.44
N MET A 47 3.43 15.93 -16.26
CA MET A 47 2.60 15.35 -15.20
C MET A 47 1.47 16.31 -14.77
N GLU A 48 1.78 17.60 -14.62
CA GLU A 48 0.76 18.61 -14.28
C GLU A 48 -0.34 18.71 -15.33
N ILE A 49 0.02 18.74 -16.61
CA ILE A 49 -0.93 18.80 -17.72
C ILE A 49 -1.77 17.53 -17.77
N LEU A 50 -1.14 16.36 -17.64
CA LEU A 50 -1.82 15.07 -17.61
C LEU A 50 -2.85 14.97 -16.49
N VAL A 51 -2.53 15.45 -15.29
CA VAL A 51 -3.47 15.47 -14.14
C VAL A 51 -4.58 16.48 -14.37
N LYS A 52 -4.25 17.74 -14.64
CA LYS A 52 -5.20 18.86 -14.68
C LYS A 52 -6.12 18.83 -15.91
N GLU A 53 -5.60 18.41 -17.06
CA GLU A 53 -6.31 18.51 -18.35
C GLU A 53 -6.81 17.15 -18.87
N HIS A 54 -6.18 16.05 -18.48
CA HIS A 54 -6.49 14.71 -19.03
C HIS A 54 -6.99 13.69 -18.00
N GLY A 55 -7.05 14.06 -16.71
CA GLY A 55 -7.57 13.21 -15.64
C GLY A 55 -6.71 11.99 -15.33
N VAL A 56 -5.43 12.00 -15.73
CA VAL A 56 -4.46 10.99 -15.29
C VAL A 56 -4.23 11.18 -13.79
N ASN A 57 -4.40 10.14 -12.99
CA ASN A 57 -4.30 10.22 -11.54
C ASN A 57 -3.21 9.32 -10.96
N SER A 58 -2.33 8.77 -11.81
CA SER A 58 -1.34 7.78 -11.37
C SER A 58 -0.15 7.67 -12.33
N PHE A 59 1.03 7.52 -11.73
CA PHE A 59 2.31 7.47 -12.41
C PHE A 59 3.15 6.32 -11.90
N LYS A 60 3.83 5.59 -12.81
CA LYS A 60 4.63 4.41 -12.45
C LYS A 60 6.12 4.67 -12.59
N VAL A 61 6.86 4.43 -11.51
CA VAL A 61 8.32 4.48 -11.45
C VAL A 61 8.90 3.07 -11.34
N PHE A 62 10.18 2.91 -11.66
CA PHE A 62 10.89 1.64 -11.60
C PHE A 62 12.15 1.75 -10.74
N MET A 63 12.47 0.68 -10.03
CA MET A 63 13.71 0.52 -9.25
C MET A 63 14.64 -0.54 -9.86
N ALA A 64 14.23 -1.09 -11.00
CA ALA A 64 14.97 -2.07 -11.80
C ALA A 64 14.95 -1.70 -13.29
N TYR A 65 15.76 -2.43 -14.07
CA TYR A 65 15.96 -2.22 -15.51
C TYR A 65 16.72 -0.93 -15.86
N GLY A 66 16.91 -0.69 -17.16
CA GLY A 66 17.70 0.44 -17.69
C GLY A 66 17.06 1.84 -17.52
N PHE A 67 15.86 1.90 -16.94
CA PHE A 67 15.08 3.13 -16.72
C PHE A 67 14.66 3.25 -15.24
N MET A 68 15.43 2.63 -14.33
CA MET A 68 15.22 2.80 -12.91
C MET A 68 15.58 4.22 -12.46
N LEU A 69 14.78 4.77 -11.55
CA LEU A 69 15.08 6.04 -10.89
C LEU A 69 16.01 5.80 -9.71
N ASN A 70 16.93 6.73 -9.47
CA ASN A 70 17.72 6.74 -8.23
C ASN A 70 16.90 7.30 -7.06
N ASP A 71 17.41 7.16 -5.83
CA ASP A 71 16.66 7.53 -4.61
C ASP A 71 16.23 9.02 -4.59
N ALA A 72 17.04 9.94 -5.12
CA ALA A 72 16.69 11.37 -5.18
C ALA A 72 15.60 11.66 -6.24
N GLU A 73 15.64 10.94 -7.36
CA GLU A 73 14.60 11.00 -8.39
C GLU A 73 13.28 10.38 -7.91
N LEU A 74 13.33 9.26 -7.17
CA LEU A 74 12.18 8.65 -6.51
C LEU A 74 11.54 9.62 -5.51
N TYR A 75 12.35 10.22 -4.64
CA TYR A 75 11.89 11.24 -3.69
C TYR A 75 11.15 12.37 -4.41
N SER A 76 11.77 12.92 -5.47
CA SER A 76 11.19 14.03 -6.22
C SER A 76 9.89 13.63 -6.94
N ALA A 77 9.84 12.41 -7.49
CA ALA A 77 8.65 11.89 -8.15
C ALA A 77 7.50 11.69 -7.15
N PHE A 78 7.79 11.15 -5.96
CA PHE A 78 6.80 10.97 -4.91
C PHE A 78 6.27 12.32 -4.38
N GLU A 79 7.16 13.29 -4.15
CA GLU A 79 6.80 14.65 -3.72
C GLU A 79 5.88 15.32 -4.76
N HIS A 80 6.21 15.20 -6.05
CA HIS A 80 5.37 15.77 -7.10
C HIS A 80 4.03 15.05 -7.22
N CYS A 81 4.00 13.71 -7.14
CA CYS A 81 2.76 12.96 -7.10
C CYS A 81 1.87 13.40 -5.92
N GLN A 82 2.44 13.58 -4.74
CA GLN A 82 1.75 14.08 -3.56
C GLN A 82 1.14 15.46 -3.81
N ASN A 83 1.94 16.41 -4.32
CA ASN A 83 1.49 17.77 -4.64
C ASN A 83 0.37 17.83 -5.69
N LEU A 84 0.33 16.86 -6.60
CA LEU A 84 -0.71 16.75 -7.63
C LEU A 84 -1.94 15.96 -7.17
N GLY A 85 -1.89 15.30 -6.01
CA GLY A 85 -2.92 14.34 -5.59
C GLY A 85 -2.96 13.08 -6.49
N ALA A 86 -1.85 12.71 -7.11
CA ALA A 86 -1.72 11.53 -7.97
C ALA A 86 -1.06 10.36 -7.22
N LEU A 87 -1.42 9.13 -7.58
CA LEU A 87 -0.86 7.91 -7.00
C LEU A 87 0.47 7.54 -7.66
N ALA A 88 1.54 7.50 -6.87
CA ALA A 88 2.80 6.90 -7.29
C ALA A 88 2.71 5.36 -7.20
N GLN A 89 3.01 4.68 -8.30
CA GLN A 89 3.14 3.23 -8.39
C GLN A 89 4.60 2.87 -8.55
N VAL A 90 5.08 1.85 -7.83
CA VAL A 90 6.49 1.46 -7.85
C VAL A 90 6.62 0.02 -8.35
N HIS A 91 7.44 -0.18 -9.38
CA HIS A 91 7.98 -1.50 -9.69
C HIS A 91 9.22 -1.71 -8.80
N ALA A 92 8.99 -2.32 -7.63
CA ALA A 92 9.98 -2.41 -6.56
C ALA A 92 10.77 -3.73 -6.65
N GLU A 93 11.91 -3.68 -7.31
CA GLU A 93 12.91 -4.75 -7.35
C GLU A 93 14.29 -4.11 -7.29
N ASN A 94 15.27 -4.68 -6.57
CA ASN A 94 16.64 -4.14 -6.60
C ASN A 94 17.34 -4.50 -7.92
N GLY A 95 17.23 -3.62 -8.91
CA GLY A 95 17.79 -3.85 -10.25
C GLY A 95 19.30 -4.11 -10.27
N SER A 96 20.04 -3.50 -9.35
CA SER A 96 21.50 -3.65 -9.27
C SER A 96 21.88 -5.06 -8.80
N ILE A 97 21.19 -5.59 -7.79
CA ILE A 97 21.40 -6.96 -7.30
C ILE A 97 20.91 -7.97 -8.33
N ILE A 98 19.76 -7.75 -8.97
CA ILE A 98 19.24 -8.63 -10.04
C ILE A 98 20.25 -8.73 -11.18
N ALA A 99 20.80 -7.60 -11.64
CA ALA A 99 21.79 -7.58 -12.71
C ALA A 99 23.02 -8.43 -12.35
N LYS A 100 23.54 -8.29 -11.11
CA LYS A 100 24.68 -9.08 -10.64
C LYS A 100 24.37 -10.56 -10.46
N ASN A 101 23.16 -10.90 -9.99
CA ASN A 101 22.72 -12.28 -9.90
C ASN A 101 22.59 -12.91 -11.28
N ALA A 102 22.01 -12.20 -12.25
CA ALA A 102 21.88 -12.66 -13.63
C ALA A 102 23.26 -12.88 -14.29
N GLU A 103 24.20 -11.95 -14.13
CA GLU A 103 25.60 -12.11 -14.58
C GLU A 103 26.23 -13.38 -13.98
N ARG A 104 26.07 -13.60 -12.66
CA ARG A 104 26.60 -14.76 -11.96
C ARG A 104 26.01 -16.08 -12.47
N LEU A 105 24.70 -16.13 -12.68
CA LEU A 105 23.98 -17.32 -13.18
C LEU A 105 24.41 -17.67 -14.61
N LEU A 106 24.51 -16.66 -15.48
CA LEU A 106 25.02 -16.83 -16.84
C LEU A 106 26.46 -17.36 -16.84
N ALA A 107 27.33 -16.84 -15.96
CA ALA A 107 28.71 -17.33 -15.82
C ALA A 107 28.79 -18.78 -15.30
N GLN A 108 27.76 -19.24 -14.58
CA GLN A 108 27.62 -20.64 -14.14
C GLN A 108 27.00 -21.55 -15.21
N GLY A 109 26.66 -21.02 -16.39
CA GLY A 109 26.04 -21.76 -17.47
C GLY A 109 24.52 -21.89 -17.38
N VAL A 110 23.87 -21.19 -16.44
CA VAL A 110 22.41 -21.12 -16.36
C VAL A 110 21.91 -20.10 -17.39
N THR A 111 21.50 -20.59 -18.56
CA THR A 111 21.02 -19.76 -19.67
C THR A 111 19.54 -19.97 -20.00
N GLY A 112 18.85 -20.86 -19.26
CA GLY A 112 17.43 -21.11 -19.42
C GLY A 112 16.55 -20.09 -18.67
N PRO A 113 15.22 -20.14 -18.88
CA PRO A 113 14.27 -19.24 -18.24
C PRO A 113 14.28 -19.32 -16.71
N GLU A 114 14.69 -20.45 -16.12
CA GLU A 114 14.86 -20.63 -14.67
C GLU A 114 15.81 -19.62 -14.04
N GLY A 115 16.80 -19.12 -14.81
CA GLY A 115 17.70 -18.06 -14.37
C GLY A 115 16.98 -16.75 -14.02
N HIS A 116 15.79 -16.52 -14.59
CA HIS A 116 14.99 -15.34 -14.30
C HIS A 116 14.53 -15.32 -12.84
N GLU A 117 13.88 -16.41 -12.39
CA GLU A 117 13.42 -16.58 -11.01
C GLU A 117 14.61 -16.63 -10.04
N MET A 118 15.64 -17.41 -10.37
CA MET A 118 16.85 -17.51 -9.52
C MET A 118 17.59 -16.19 -9.34
N SER A 119 17.47 -15.24 -10.27
CA SER A 119 18.09 -13.92 -10.16
C SER A 119 17.31 -12.93 -9.29
N ARG A 120 16.07 -13.26 -8.91
CA ARG A 120 15.10 -12.43 -8.19
C ARG A 120 14.61 -13.15 -6.91
N PRO A 121 15.52 -13.47 -5.99
CA PRO A 121 15.09 -14.02 -4.71
C PRO A 121 14.25 -12.98 -3.94
N GLU A 122 13.34 -13.43 -3.09
CA GLU A 122 12.33 -12.59 -2.42
C GLU A 122 12.93 -11.40 -1.63
N GLU A 123 14.14 -11.56 -1.10
CA GLU A 123 14.80 -10.51 -0.31
C GLU A 123 15.17 -9.28 -1.18
N VAL A 124 15.33 -9.47 -2.49
CA VAL A 124 15.62 -8.39 -3.44
C VAL A 124 14.39 -7.52 -3.71
N GLU A 125 13.20 -8.13 -3.74
CA GLU A 125 11.93 -7.40 -3.76
C GLU A 125 11.70 -6.72 -2.42
N ALA A 126 11.86 -7.46 -1.31
CA ALA A 126 11.66 -6.94 0.03
C ALA A 126 12.53 -5.71 0.34
N GLU A 127 13.81 -5.72 -0.07
CA GLU A 127 14.69 -4.55 0.06
C GLU A 127 14.15 -3.35 -0.71
N ALA A 128 13.77 -3.53 -1.97
CA ALA A 128 13.33 -2.43 -2.83
C ALA A 128 12.00 -1.85 -2.37
N VAL A 129 11.06 -2.71 -1.94
CA VAL A 129 9.79 -2.29 -1.33
C VAL A 129 10.07 -1.46 -0.07
N ASN A 130 10.90 -1.98 0.85
CA ASN A 130 11.24 -1.25 2.07
C ASN A 130 11.92 0.09 1.76
N ARG A 131 12.86 0.13 0.81
CA ARG A 131 13.54 1.37 0.41
C ARG A 131 12.56 2.40 -0.17
N ALA A 132 11.64 1.98 -1.05
CA ALA A 132 10.60 2.86 -1.58
C ALA A 132 9.71 3.43 -0.46
N CYS A 133 9.28 2.58 0.48
CA CYS A 133 8.49 3.01 1.64
C CYS A 133 9.26 4.00 2.53
N VAL A 134 10.55 3.77 2.78
CA VAL A 134 11.38 4.68 3.58
C VAL A 134 11.50 6.05 2.92
N ILE A 135 11.69 6.10 1.59
CA ILE A 135 11.76 7.35 0.83
C ILE A 135 10.40 8.07 0.88
N ALA A 136 9.30 7.38 0.60
CA ALA A 136 7.96 7.97 0.65
C ALA A 136 7.61 8.51 2.05
N LYS A 137 8.03 7.81 3.11
CA LYS A 137 7.82 8.22 4.50
C LYS A 137 8.56 9.52 4.88
N GLN A 138 9.53 9.97 4.09
CA GLN A 138 10.15 11.28 4.31
C GLN A 138 9.24 12.45 3.94
N LEU A 139 8.17 12.19 3.16
CA LEU A 139 7.24 13.22 2.67
C LEU A 139 5.97 13.30 3.51
N THR A 140 5.40 12.14 3.84
CA THR A 140 4.16 12.04 4.61
C THR A 140 4.27 10.91 5.62
N ASP A 141 3.84 11.17 6.85
CA ASP A 141 3.62 10.11 7.84
C ASP A 141 2.13 9.77 7.94
N VAL A 142 1.80 8.50 8.09
CA VAL A 142 0.41 8.07 8.28
C VAL A 142 0.33 7.25 9.56
N ASP A 143 -0.38 7.79 10.54
CA ASP A 143 -0.50 7.19 11.87
C ASP A 143 -1.87 6.50 12.03
N PHE A 144 -2.01 5.68 13.08
CA PHE A 144 -3.26 5.00 13.41
C PHE A 144 -3.94 5.64 14.61
N VAL A 145 -5.14 6.17 14.38
CA VAL A 145 -6.04 6.55 15.47
C VAL A 145 -6.59 5.28 16.09
N PHE A 146 -6.22 5.05 17.35
CA PHE A 146 -6.80 4.00 18.17
C PHE A 146 -7.75 4.62 19.21
N PRO A 147 -9.08 4.47 19.03
CA PRO A 147 -10.05 4.88 20.04
C PRO A 147 -9.88 4.11 21.35
N LYS A 148 -10.01 4.79 22.48
CA LYS A 148 -10.08 4.17 23.81
C LYS A 148 -11.38 3.39 23.96
N GLU A 149 -11.46 2.57 25.02
CA GLU A 149 -12.70 1.91 25.41
C GLU A 149 -13.82 2.95 25.57
N ASP A 150 -14.99 2.66 24.96
CA ASP A 150 -16.18 3.53 24.90
C ASP A 150 -16.06 4.88 24.18
N GLU A 151 -14.89 5.22 23.63
CA GLU A 151 -14.69 6.46 22.84
C GLU A 151 -15.32 6.34 21.44
N SER A 152 -15.82 7.46 20.89
CA SER A 152 -16.28 7.53 19.49
C SER A 152 -15.07 7.61 18.54
N LEU A 153 -15.25 7.25 17.26
CA LEU A 153 -14.13 7.35 16.32
C LEU A 153 -13.77 8.82 16.05
N LEU A 154 -14.76 9.71 16.09
CA LEU A 154 -14.58 11.15 15.88
C LEU A 154 -13.79 11.78 17.02
N ASP A 155 -14.14 11.50 18.28
CA ASP A 155 -13.43 12.05 19.44
C ASP A 155 -11.95 11.61 19.42
N ALA A 156 -11.71 10.33 19.17
CA ALA A 156 -10.35 9.79 19.03
C ALA A 156 -9.59 10.49 17.89
N PHE A 157 -10.23 10.67 16.73
CA PHE A 157 -9.63 11.37 15.59
C PHE A 157 -9.25 12.81 15.94
N TYR A 158 -10.15 13.57 16.57
CA TYR A 158 -9.88 14.94 16.98
C TYR A 158 -8.76 15.02 18.03
N GLU A 159 -8.69 14.08 18.97
CA GLU A 159 -7.59 14.01 19.93
C GLU A 159 -6.23 13.82 19.23
N TYR A 160 -6.15 12.92 18.23
CA TYR A 160 -4.91 12.72 17.47
C TYR A 160 -4.54 13.96 16.65
N ARG A 161 -5.51 14.56 15.95
CA ARG A 161 -5.32 15.83 15.22
C ARG A 161 -4.79 16.93 16.15
N GLN A 162 -5.37 17.09 17.34
CA GLN A 162 -4.91 18.07 18.32
C GLN A 162 -3.48 17.83 18.78
N LYS A 163 -3.04 16.57 18.92
CA LYS A 163 -1.66 16.23 19.27
C LYS A 163 -0.68 16.54 18.13
N ALA A 164 -1.13 16.44 16.88
CA ALA A 164 -0.29 16.48 15.68
C ALA A 164 -0.23 17.87 15.01
N ASP A 165 -1.37 18.56 14.78
CA ASP A 165 -1.51 19.76 13.92
C ASP A 165 -0.53 20.92 14.24
N GLY A 166 -0.03 21.00 15.48
CA GLY A 166 0.95 22.01 15.90
C GLY A 166 2.37 21.50 16.15
N LYS A 167 2.66 20.24 15.85
CA LYS A 167 3.93 19.58 16.22
C LYS A 167 4.62 18.84 15.08
N VAL A 168 3.87 18.32 14.11
CA VAL A 168 4.46 17.58 12.99
C VAL A 168 5.33 18.52 12.13
N CYS A 169 6.42 17.97 11.59
CA CYS A 169 7.35 18.69 10.73
C CYS A 169 7.24 18.31 9.25
N CYS A 170 6.32 17.40 8.92
CA CYS A 170 5.99 16.96 7.58
C CYS A 170 4.46 16.83 7.46
N ASP A 171 3.97 16.59 6.25
CA ASP A 171 2.56 16.27 6.05
C ASP A 171 2.21 14.97 6.77
N TYR A 172 0.96 14.85 7.20
CA TYR A 172 0.50 13.63 7.83
C TYR A 172 -0.95 13.31 7.48
N SER A 173 -1.29 12.03 7.63
CA SER A 173 -2.66 11.53 7.53
C SER A 173 -2.93 10.51 8.63
N LEU A 174 -4.18 10.07 8.74
CA LEU A 174 -4.63 9.19 9.81
C LEU A 174 -5.49 8.05 9.25
N HIS A 175 -5.06 6.82 9.51
CA HIS A 175 -5.94 5.66 9.48
C HIS A 175 -6.77 5.61 10.78
N VAL A 176 -7.98 5.06 10.72
CA VAL A 176 -8.81 4.92 11.93
C VAL A 176 -9.09 3.44 12.22
N ILE A 177 -8.72 2.99 13.42
CA ILE A 177 -8.97 1.62 13.88
C ILE A 177 -10.44 1.47 14.25
N LEU A 178 -11.04 0.35 13.83
CA LEU A 178 -12.39 -0.07 14.20
C LEU A 178 -12.30 -1.20 15.25
N PRO A 179 -12.30 -0.88 16.56
CA PRO A 179 -12.17 -1.90 17.60
C PRO A 179 -13.46 -2.68 17.86
N ARG A 180 -14.57 -2.29 17.21
CA ARG A 180 -15.92 -2.85 17.33
C ARG A 180 -16.78 -2.44 16.14
N TRP A 181 -17.88 -3.16 15.93
CA TRP A 181 -18.86 -2.80 14.90
C TRP A 181 -20.21 -2.37 15.51
N SER A 182 -20.72 -1.20 15.11
CA SER A 182 -22.02 -0.68 15.57
C SER A 182 -22.58 0.37 14.61
N GLU A 183 -23.86 0.72 14.75
CA GLU A 183 -24.48 1.81 13.98
C GLU A 183 -23.83 3.19 14.24
N GLN A 184 -23.25 3.41 15.42
CA GLN A 184 -22.49 4.63 15.69
C GLN A 184 -21.19 4.65 14.87
N VAL A 185 -20.46 3.53 14.85
CA VAL A 185 -19.22 3.39 14.08
C VAL A 185 -19.46 3.65 12.59
N LYS A 186 -20.56 3.11 12.01
CA LYS A 186 -20.94 3.39 10.62
C LYS A 186 -21.10 4.89 10.33
N ARG A 187 -21.80 5.61 11.21
CA ARG A 187 -22.02 7.06 11.08
C ARG A 187 -20.72 7.84 11.22
N ASP A 188 -19.88 7.47 12.18
CA ASP A 188 -18.59 8.14 12.37
C ASP A 188 -17.68 7.94 11.15
N MET A 189 -17.64 6.73 10.57
CA MET A 189 -16.90 6.45 9.33
C MET A 189 -17.36 7.32 8.18
N GLU A 190 -18.68 7.52 8.02
CA GLU A 190 -19.23 8.41 6.98
C GLU A 190 -18.75 9.85 7.14
N ILE A 191 -18.77 10.38 8.36
CA ILE A 191 -18.31 11.75 8.65
C ILE A 191 -16.81 11.85 8.40
N LEU A 192 -16.03 10.87 8.87
CA LEU A 192 -14.58 10.82 8.67
C LEU A 192 -14.19 10.83 7.18
N VAL A 193 -14.92 10.09 6.34
CA VAL A 193 -14.70 10.08 4.88
C VAL A 193 -15.13 11.38 4.22
N LYS A 194 -16.36 11.82 4.49
CA LYS A 194 -16.96 12.96 3.76
C LYS A 194 -16.39 14.32 4.20
N GLU A 195 -16.02 14.46 5.47
CA GLU A 195 -15.69 15.75 6.08
C GLU A 195 -14.23 15.86 6.54
N HIS A 196 -13.54 14.74 6.77
CA HIS A 196 -12.20 14.75 7.37
C HIS A 196 -11.10 14.13 6.50
N GLY A 197 -11.43 13.65 5.29
CA GLY A 197 -10.46 13.12 4.34
C GLY A 197 -9.86 11.77 4.71
N VAL A 198 -10.44 11.06 5.70
CA VAL A 198 -10.03 9.69 6.05
C VAL A 198 -10.62 8.73 5.02
N ASN A 199 -9.78 7.96 4.34
CA ASN A 199 -10.24 6.98 3.34
C ASN A 199 -9.75 5.56 3.63
N SER A 200 -9.34 5.28 4.87
CA SER A 200 -8.78 3.98 5.24
C SER A 200 -9.04 3.63 6.70
N PHE A 201 -9.51 2.41 6.92
CA PHE A 201 -9.95 1.92 8.22
C PHE A 201 -9.27 0.58 8.53
N LYS A 202 -8.79 0.41 9.77
CA LYS A 202 -8.06 -0.78 10.20
C LYS A 202 -8.92 -1.65 11.12
N VAL A 203 -9.07 -2.92 10.75
CA VAL A 203 -9.72 -3.95 11.57
C VAL A 203 -8.71 -4.99 12.03
N PHE A 204 -9.05 -5.73 13.07
CA PHE A 204 -8.22 -6.79 13.62
C PHE A 204 -8.96 -8.12 13.66
N MET A 205 -8.24 -9.20 13.38
CA MET A 205 -8.72 -10.60 13.52
C MET A 205 -8.10 -11.29 14.75
N ALA A 206 -7.30 -10.54 15.52
CA ALA A 206 -6.66 -10.95 16.75
C ALA A 206 -6.81 -9.88 17.85
N TYR A 207 -6.38 -10.22 19.07
CA TYR A 207 -6.48 -9.39 20.28
C TYR A 207 -7.91 -9.23 20.82
N GLY A 208 -8.04 -8.50 21.95
CA GLY A 208 -9.32 -8.29 22.65
C GLY A 208 -10.32 -7.40 21.90
N PHE A 209 -9.92 -6.84 20.75
CA PHE A 209 -10.72 -5.99 19.87
C PHE A 209 -10.84 -6.61 18.46
N MET A 210 -10.72 -7.95 18.37
CA MET A 210 -10.95 -8.66 17.12
C MET A 210 -12.42 -8.60 16.72
N LEU A 211 -12.67 -8.38 15.44
CA LEU A 211 -14.01 -8.50 14.85
C LEU A 211 -14.27 -9.95 14.45
N ASN A 212 -15.52 -10.39 14.59
CA ASN A 212 -15.96 -11.67 14.01
C ASN A 212 -16.23 -11.54 12.50
N ASP A 213 -16.39 -12.67 11.81
CA ASP A 213 -16.54 -12.69 10.33
C ASP A 213 -17.74 -11.88 9.82
N ALA A 214 -18.86 -11.83 10.55
CA ALA A 214 -20.04 -11.05 10.16
C ALA A 214 -19.81 -9.54 10.33
N GLU A 215 -19.08 -9.15 11.37
CA GLU A 215 -18.65 -7.76 11.59
C GLU A 215 -17.62 -7.34 10.54
N LEU A 216 -16.66 -8.21 10.20
CA LEU A 216 -15.69 -7.96 9.12
C LEU A 216 -16.41 -7.75 7.78
N TYR A 217 -17.34 -8.63 7.42
CA TYR A 217 -18.13 -8.50 6.19
C TYR A 217 -18.86 -7.15 6.16
N SER A 218 -19.54 -6.79 7.25
CA SER A 218 -20.26 -5.51 7.35
C SER A 218 -19.32 -4.30 7.25
N ALA A 219 -18.13 -4.38 7.87
CA ALA A 219 -17.14 -3.32 7.80
C ALA A 219 -16.57 -3.16 6.38
N PHE A 220 -16.32 -4.25 5.68
CA PHE A 220 -15.82 -4.24 4.29
C PHE A 220 -16.88 -3.71 3.32
N GLU A 221 -18.13 -4.16 3.45
CA GLU A 221 -19.26 -3.65 2.67
C GLU A 221 -19.42 -2.13 2.87
N HIS A 222 -19.32 -1.66 4.11
CA HIS A 222 -19.40 -0.22 4.38
C HIS A 222 -18.19 0.55 3.83
N CYS A 223 -16.97 0.01 3.94
CA CYS A 223 -15.78 0.61 3.32
C CYS A 223 -15.95 0.73 1.80
N GLN A 224 -16.46 -0.30 1.14
CA GLN A 224 -16.76 -0.27 -0.29
C GLN A 224 -17.77 0.83 -0.64
N ASN A 225 -18.87 0.95 0.11
CA ASN A 225 -19.89 1.98 -0.10
C ASN A 225 -19.35 3.41 0.07
N LEU A 226 -18.35 3.59 0.93
CA LEU A 226 -17.69 4.88 1.16
C LEU A 226 -16.54 5.17 0.20
N GLY A 227 -16.09 4.19 -0.60
CA GLY A 227 -14.86 4.29 -1.38
C GLY A 227 -13.60 4.33 -0.50
N ALA A 228 -13.66 3.70 0.68
CA ALA A 228 -12.55 3.59 1.63
C ALA A 228 -11.85 2.23 1.54
N LEU A 229 -10.56 2.21 1.89
CA LEU A 229 -9.73 1.00 1.96
C LEU A 229 -9.86 0.34 3.34
N ALA A 230 -10.27 -0.92 3.37
CA ALA A 230 -10.18 -1.75 4.56
C ALA A 230 -8.77 -2.34 4.71
N GLN A 231 -8.11 -2.06 5.83
CA GLN A 231 -6.84 -2.65 6.23
C GLN A 231 -7.12 -3.72 7.30
N VAL A 232 -6.40 -4.83 7.26
CA VAL A 232 -6.63 -5.96 8.18
C VAL A 232 -5.34 -6.29 8.92
N HIS A 233 -5.42 -6.53 10.23
CA HIS A 233 -4.41 -7.30 10.96
C HIS A 233 -4.86 -8.76 10.97
N ALA A 234 -4.24 -9.58 10.14
CA ALA A 234 -4.75 -10.90 9.78
C ALA A 234 -3.96 -12.01 10.47
N GLU A 235 -4.31 -12.28 11.73
CA GLU A 235 -3.90 -13.50 12.43
C GLU A 235 -5.12 -14.13 13.10
N ASN A 236 -5.20 -15.46 13.20
CA ASN A 236 -6.32 -16.10 13.91
C ASN A 236 -6.19 -15.94 15.43
N GLY A 237 -6.85 -14.91 15.98
CA GLY A 237 -6.79 -14.56 17.40
C GLY A 237 -7.18 -15.69 18.37
N SER A 238 -8.12 -16.55 17.96
CA SER A 238 -8.58 -17.67 18.80
C SER A 238 -7.51 -18.76 18.94
N ILE A 239 -6.81 -19.08 17.84
CA ILE A 239 -5.70 -20.04 17.86
C ILE A 239 -4.53 -19.47 18.67
N ILE A 240 -4.19 -18.19 18.46
CA ILE A 240 -3.13 -17.50 19.22
C ILE A 240 -3.39 -17.57 20.72
N ALA A 241 -4.61 -17.21 21.15
CA ALA A 241 -4.98 -17.24 22.56
C ALA A 241 -4.79 -18.64 23.16
N LYS A 242 -5.20 -19.68 22.43
CA LYS A 242 -5.06 -21.07 22.89
C LYS A 242 -3.61 -21.55 22.93
N ASN A 243 -2.81 -21.18 21.93
CA ASN A 243 -1.39 -21.51 21.89
C ASN A 243 -0.61 -20.83 23.02
N ALA A 244 -0.89 -19.55 23.27
CA ALA A 244 -0.27 -18.80 24.36
C ALA A 244 -0.60 -19.41 25.73
N GLU A 245 -1.87 -19.76 25.98
CA GLU A 245 -2.29 -20.47 27.20
C GLU A 245 -1.51 -21.79 27.38
N ARG A 246 -1.41 -22.59 26.30
CA ARG A 246 -0.68 -23.87 26.31
C ARG A 246 0.81 -23.69 26.61
N LEU A 247 1.47 -22.72 25.99
CA LEU A 247 2.90 -22.46 26.18
C LEU A 247 3.21 -21.98 27.60
N LEU A 248 2.39 -21.08 28.13
CA LEU A 248 2.49 -20.62 29.52
C LEU A 248 2.30 -21.79 30.50
N ALA A 249 1.33 -22.68 30.25
CA ALA A 249 1.11 -23.87 31.06
C ALA A 249 2.29 -24.88 31.02
N GLN A 250 3.08 -24.85 29.96
CA GLN A 250 4.32 -25.64 29.81
C GLN A 250 5.55 -24.95 30.43
N GLY A 251 5.39 -23.75 31.00
CA GLY A 251 6.48 -22.97 31.59
C GLY A 251 7.30 -22.17 30.59
N VAL A 252 6.87 -22.05 29.33
CA VAL A 252 7.50 -21.19 28.32
C VAL A 252 7.02 -19.76 28.56
N THR A 253 7.82 -18.97 29.27
CA THR A 253 7.52 -17.57 29.63
C THR A 253 8.49 -16.56 29.04
N GLY A 254 9.49 -17.02 28.28
CA GLY A 254 10.43 -16.14 27.58
C GLY A 254 9.84 -15.56 26.29
N PRO A 255 10.53 -14.58 25.67
CA PRO A 255 10.09 -13.95 24.42
C PRO A 255 9.88 -14.93 23.26
N GLU A 256 10.59 -16.06 23.24
CA GLU A 256 10.42 -17.12 22.25
C GLU A 256 9.00 -17.68 22.23
N GLY A 257 8.31 -17.69 23.39
CA GLY A 257 6.92 -18.10 23.47
C GLY A 257 5.96 -17.22 22.66
N HIS A 258 6.35 -15.97 22.35
CA HIS A 258 5.54 -15.08 21.51
C HIS A 258 5.45 -15.60 20.08
N GLU A 259 6.61 -15.86 19.45
CA GLU A 259 6.68 -16.42 18.10
C GLU A 259 6.06 -17.82 18.06
N MET A 260 6.39 -18.69 19.02
CA MET A 260 5.85 -20.05 19.07
C MET A 260 4.32 -20.09 19.24
N SER A 261 3.72 -19.02 19.79
CA SER A 261 2.27 -18.93 19.95
C SER A 261 1.53 -18.56 18.65
N ARG A 262 2.27 -18.09 17.64
CA ARG A 262 1.77 -17.47 16.41
C ARG A 262 2.55 -17.98 15.19
N PRO A 263 2.60 -19.30 14.95
CA PRO A 263 3.29 -19.82 13.78
C PRO A 263 2.60 -19.31 12.50
N GLU A 264 3.35 -19.20 11.41
CA GLU A 264 2.93 -18.52 10.16
C GLU A 264 1.60 -19.02 9.57
N GLU A 265 1.19 -20.27 9.84
CA GLU A 265 -0.08 -20.81 9.36
C GLU A 265 -1.29 -20.09 9.97
N VAL A 266 -1.14 -19.50 11.16
CA VAL A 266 -2.15 -18.69 11.84
C VAL A 266 -2.41 -17.37 11.11
N GLU A 267 -1.35 -16.78 10.53
CA GLU A 267 -1.44 -15.60 9.66
C GLU A 267 -2.04 -16.00 8.31
N ALA A 268 -1.50 -17.05 7.68
CA ALA A 268 -1.93 -17.51 6.35
C ALA A 268 -3.45 -17.84 6.30
N GLU A 269 -3.99 -18.50 7.34
CA GLU A 269 -5.44 -18.76 7.44
C GLU A 269 -6.25 -17.47 7.47
N ALA A 270 -5.87 -16.52 8.33
CA ALA A 270 -6.60 -15.28 8.53
C ALA A 270 -6.52 -14.36 7.30
N VAL A 271 -5.36 -14.32 6.62
CA VAL A 271 -5.20 -13.62 5.33
C VAL A 271 -6.15 -14.19 4.30
N ASN A 272 -6.16 -15.52 4.12
CA ASN A 272 -7.06 -16.17 3.18
C ASN A 272 -8.53 -15.90 3.52
N ARG A 273 -8.92 -16.01 4.80
CA ARG A 273 -10.30 -15.73 5.23
C ARG A 273 -10.70 -14.28 4.99
N ALA A 274 -9.85 -13.30 5.32
CA ALA A 274 -10.10 -11.89 5.04
C ALA A 274 -10.30 -11.63 3.54
N CYS A 275 -9.46 -12.22 2.68
CA CYS A 275 -9.58 -12.11 1.23
C CYS A 275 -10.89 -12.73 0.70
N VAL A 276 -11.31 -13.87 1.25
CA VAL A 276 -12.58 -14.52 0.87
C VAL A 276 -13.77 -13.65 1.26
N ILE A 277 -13.77 -13.07 2.46
CA ILE A 277 -14.83 -12.18 2.95
C ILE A 277 -14.87 -10.89 2.10
N ALA A 278 -13.73 -10.27 1.85
CA ALA A 278 -13.64 -9.03 1.05
C ALA A 278 -14.06 -9.21 -0.42
N LYS A 279 -14.08 -10.45 -0.92
CA LYS A 279 -14.53 -10.79 -2.27
C LYS A 279 -16.06 -10.96 -2.38
N GLN A 280 -16.75 -11.23 -1.27
CA GLN A 280 -18.20 -11.42 -1.26
C GLN A 280 -18.93 -10.10 -1.55
#